data_AF-A0A0F8WG98-F1
#
_entry.id   AF-A0A0F8WG98-F1
#
_cell.length_a   1.000
_cell.length_b   1.000
_cell.length_c   1.000
_cell.angle_alpha   90.00
_cell.angle_beta   90.00
_cell.angle_gamma   90.00
#
_symmetry.space_group_name_H-M   'P 1'
#
loop_
_entity.id
_entity.type
_entity.pdbx_description
1 polymer ?
#
loop_
_entity_poly.entity_id
_entity_poly.type
_entity_poly.pdbx_seq_one_letter_code
_entity_poly.pdbx_strand_id
1 'polypeptide(L)'
;AIYKARMCNTYKNYGNREPEEHFVVSHISKQPYERFTSFLTGLERIGVRVKFTVDYEATAKVLVQMAKSAQSPPTTLQRHNKPQITFRPNPQVMNLLGLYKSGVGPEMAEKLVDYYGSLWHIAQMNPEDIAADVPGMGVVSATKLLETIGRTV
;
A
#
# COMPACT_ATOMS: atom_id res chain seq x y z
N ALA A 1 5.76 -14.14 56.01
CA ALA A 1 4.94 -15.17 56.68
C ALA A 1 4.30 -16.04 55.59
N ILE A 2 4.71 -17.30 55.48
CA ILE A 2 4.23 -18.23 54.45
C ILE A 2 3.02 -18.96 55.05
N TYR A 3 1.84 -18.79 54.46
CA TYR A 3 0.62 -19.48 54.89
C TYR A 3 0.47 -20.82 54.17
N LYS A 4 0.26 -21.89 54.94
CA LYS A 4 0.08 -23.27 54.46
C LYS A 4 -1.40 -23.49 54.13
N ALA A 5 -1.74 -23.70 52.84
CA ALA A 5 -3.08 -24.07 52.41
C ALA A 5 -3.09 -25.50 51.82
N ARG A 6 -4.20 -26.19 52.05
CA ARG A 6 -4.44 -27.64 51.87
C ARG A 6 -4.49 -28.02 50.39
N MET A 7 -3.65 -28.99 49.97
CA MET A 7 -3.38 -29.34 48.57
C MET A 7 -4.35 -30.34 47.94
N CYS A 8 -4.46 -30.26 46.60
CA CYS A 8 -5.18 -31.20 45.74
C CYS A 8 -4.25 -32.38 45.37
N ASN A 9 -4.73 -33.60 45.60
CA ASN A 9 -4.00 -34.85 45.35
C ASN A 9 -3.90 -35.18 43.86
N THR A 10 -2.71 -35.10 43.27
CA THR A 10 -2.27 -36.01 42.21
C THR A 10 -0.76 -35.98 42.13
N TYR A 11 -0.09 -37.05 42.57
CA TYR A 11 1.10 -37.71 41.97
C TYR A 11 1.52 -38.84 42.93
N LYS A 12 0.82 -39.98 42.85
CA LYS A 12 1.31 -41.22 43.46
C LYS A 12 2.53 -41.67 42.65
N ASN A 13 3.65 -41.91 43.33
CA ASN A 13 4.85 -42.62 42.85
C ASN A 13 6.07 -41.78 42.44
N TYR A 14 6.52 -40.84 43.28
CA TYR A 14 7.97 -40.60 43.50
C TYR A 14 8.15 -40.18 44.96
N GLY A 15 9.10 -40.80 45.66
CA GLY A 15 9.17 -40.83 47.11
C GLY A 15 9.11 -39.46 47.81
N ASN A 16 8.29 -39.40 48.87
CA ASN A 16 8.34 -38.52 50.05
C ASN A 16 9.07 -37.17 49.92
N ARG A 17 8.72 -36.36 48.92
CA ARG A 17 8.94 -34.91 48.97
C ARG A 17 7.58 -34.26 49.02
N GLU A 18 7.30 -33.47 50.07
CA GLU A 18 6.10 -32.62 50.07
C GLU A 18 6.18 -31.75 48.80
N PRO A 19 5.14 -31.72 47.95
CA PRO A 19 5.15 -30.87 46.77
C PRO A 19 5.26 -29.41 47.23
N GLU A 20 6.37 -28.76 46.89
CA GLU A 20 6.53 -27.33 47.11
C GLU A 20 5.83 -26.60 45.95
N GLU A 21 4.74 -25.88 46.26
CA GLU A 21 4.08 -25.00 45.29
C GLU A 21 4.82 -23.66 45.25
N HIS A 22 5.40 -23.33 44.10
CA HIS A 22 6.05 -22.06 43.89
C HIS A 22 4.99 -21.03 43.46
N PHE A 23 4.72 -20.03 44.30
CA PHE A 23 3.80 -18.95 43.94
C PHE A 23 4.52 -17.88 43.12
N VAL A 24 3.85 -17.36 42.10
CA VAL A 24 4.32 -16.18 41.37
C VAL A 24 4.19 -14.96 42.28
N VAL A 25 5.25 -14.17 42.41
CA VAL A 25 5.25 -12.89 43.13
C VAL A 25 4.47 -11.86 42.30
N SER A 26 3.15 -11.96 42.25
CA SER A 26 2.31 -10.93 41.62
C SER A 26 1.07 -10.66 42.46
N HIS A 27 0.77 -9.38 42.66
CA HIS A 27 -0.38 -8.91 43.45
C HIS A 27 -1.73 -9.19 42.76
N ILE A 28 -1.73 -9.74 41.54
CA ILE A 28 -2.90 -9.79 40.63
C ILE A 28 -3.47 -11.22 40.54
N SER A 29 -2.64 -12.26 40.71
CA SER A 29 -3.04 -13.65 40.55
C SER A 29 -2.49 -14.51 41.69
N LYS A 30 -3.38 -15.22 42.41
CA LYS A 30 -3.03 -16.17 43.47
C LYS A 30 -2.85 -17.61 42.96
N GLN A 31 -2.69 -17.81 41.65
CA GLN A 31 -2.53 -19.16 41.11
C GLN A 31 -1.08 -19.66 41.29
N PRO A 32 -0.90 -20.96 41.60
CA PRO A 32 0.43 -21.57 41.67
C PRO A 32 1.10 -21.51 40.29
N TYR A 33 2.42 -21.29 40.25
CA TYR A 33 3.19 -21.09 39.03
C TYR A 33 3.04 -22.27 38.06
N GLU A 34 2.94 -23.48 38.60
CA GLU A 34 2.76 -24.74 37.87
C GLU A 34 1.44 -24.77 37.07
N ARG A 35 0.40 -24.12 37.59
CA ARG A 35 -0.88 -23.98 36.88
C ARG A 35 -0.80 -22.96 35.76
N PHE A 36 -0.03 -21.90 35.96
CA PHE A 36 0.19 -20.89 34.93
C PHE A 36 1.03 -21.44 33.77
N THR A 37 2.11 -22.18 34.07
CA THR A 37 2.96 -22.80 33.04
C THR A 37 2.21 -23.86 32.24
N SER A 38 1.45 -24.74 32.90
CA SER A 38 0.62 -25.74 32.20
C SER A 38 -0.44 -25.11 31.29
N PHE A 39 -1.03 -23.98 31.68
CA PHE A 39 -1.93 -23.21 30.82
C PHE A 39 -1.22 -22.65 29.58
N LEU A 40 -0.04 -22.06 29.74
CA LEU A 40 0.76 -21.56 28.61
C LEU A 40 1.14 -22.69 27.64
N THR A 41 1.54 -23.86 28.17
CA THR A 41 1.82 -25.04 27.35
C THR A 41 0.58 -25.51 26.58
N GLY A 42 -0.62 -25.41 27.17
CA GLY A 42 -1.88 -25.68 26.49
C GLY A 42 -2.15 -24.75 25.31
N LEU A 43 -1.90 -23.45 25.48
CA LEU A 43 -2.02 -22.46 24.41
C LEU A 43 -1.03 -22.71 23.27
N GLU A 44 0.21 -23.03 23.60
CA GLU A 44 1.23 -23.37 22.60
C GLU A 44 0.86 -24.62 21.80
N ARG A 45 0.26 -25.63 22.45
CA ARG A 45 -0.25 -26.84 21.78
C ARG A 45 -1.36 -26.56 20.77
N ILE A 46 -2.19 -25.54 21.01
CA ILE A 46 -3.25 -25.08 20.10
C ILE A 46 -2.68 -24.17 18.99
N GLY A 47 -1.39 -23.80 19.08
CA GLY A 47 -0.71 -22.93 18.13
C GLY A 47 -0.78 -21.45 18.49
N VAL A 48 -1.30 -21.10 19.67
CA VAL A 48 -1.30 -19.72 20.18
C VAL A 48 0.05 -19.43 20.82
N ARG A 49 0.83 -18.52 20.22
CA ARG A 49 2.17 -18.18 20.72
C ARG A 49 2.13 -17.01 21.70
N VAL A 50 2.56 -17.26 22.93
CA VAL A 50 2.72 -16.23 23.96
C VAL A 50 4.16 -15.73 23.95
N LYS A 51 4.36 -14.41 24.08
CA LYS A 51 5.69 -13.78 24.14
C LYS A 51 5.78 -12.92 25.40
N PHE A 52 6.78 -13.22 26.23
CA PHE A 52 7.07 -12.45 27.42
C PHE A 52 7.99 -11.28 27.10
N THR A 53 7.72 -10.15 27.73
CA THR A 53 8.47 -8.92 27.63
C THR A 53 8.65 -8.35 29.02
N VAL A 54 9.73 -7.59 29.22
CA VAL A 54 10.10 -7.06 30.55
C VAL A 54 9.33 -5.78 30.85
N ASP A 55 9.22 -4.88 29.86
CA ASP A 55 8.63 -3.56 30.00
C ASP A 55 7.66 -3.23 28.87
N TYR A 56 6.79 -2.23 29.08
CA TYR A 56 5.84 -1.75 28.07
C TYR A 56 6.52 -1.27 26.77
N GLU A 57 7.71 -0.65 26.88
CA GLU A 57 8.49 -0.22 25.72
C GLU A 57 8.99 -1.41 24.90
N ALA A 58 9.44 -2.47 25.57
CA ALA A 58 9.85 -3.72 24.92
C ALA A 58 8.66 -4.36 24.20
N THR A 59 7.47 -4.36 24.81
CA THR A 59 6.22 -4.81 24.17
C THR A 59 5.93 -4.05 22.88
N ALA A 60 6.00 -2.71 22.92
CA ALA A 60 5.76 -1.88 21.74
C ALA A 60 6.74 -2.20 20.60
N LYS A 61 8.03 -2.36 20.90
CA LYS A 61 9.06 -2.73 19.91
C LYS A 61 8.78 -4.11 19.30
N VAL A 62 8.41 -5.09 20.12
CA VAL A 62 8.07 -6.45 19.65
C VAL A 62 6.85 -6.43 18.74
N LEU A 63 5.80 -5.68 19.08
CA LEU A 63 4.61 -5.54 18.23
C LEU A 63 4.93 -4.92 16.86
N VAL A 64 5.73 -3.85 16.84
CA VAL A 64 6.16 -3.21 15.58
C VAL A 64 6.97 -4.19 14.73
N GLN A 65 7.88 -4.95 15.33
CA GLN A 65 8.70 -5.91 14.60
C GLN A 65 7.87 -7.10 14.08
N MET A 66 6.90 -7.59 14.86
CA MET A 66 5.96 -8.62 14.42
C MET A 66 5.14 -8.15 13.22
N ALA A 67 4.65 -6.90 13.24
CA ALA A 67 3.93 -6.31 12.11
C ALA A 67 4.81 -6.22 10.86
N LYS A 68 6.05 -5.75 11.00
CA LYS A 68 7.02 -5.70 9.88
C LYS A 68 7.34 -7.07 9.31
N SER A 69 7.56 -8.07 10.18
CA SER A 69 7.85 -9.44 9.76
C SER A 69 6.67 -10.09 9.05
N ALA A 70 5.43 -9.82 9.50
CA ALA A 70 4.22 -10.32 8.84
C ALA A 70 4.01 -9.72 7.44
N GLN A 71 4.64 -8.56 7.16
CA GLN A 71 4.61 -7.89 5.87
C GLN A 71 5.75 -8.35 4.92
N SER A 72 6.44 -9.47 5.17
CA SER A 72 7.45 -10.00 4.24
C SER A 72 6.95 -11.31 3.61
N PRO A 73 6.67 -11.36 2.28
CA PRO A 73 6.93 -10.34 1.27
C PRO A 73 5.96 -9.14 1.32
N PRO A 74 6.42 -7.91 0.97
CA PRO A 74 5.70 -6.65 1.19
C PRO A 74 4.60 -6.39 0.17
N THR A 75 3.51 -7.16 0.23
CA THR A 75 2.37 -7.02 -0.70
C THR A 75 1.17 -6.31 -0.07
N THR A 76 1.08 -6.25 1.26
CA THR A 76 -0.15 -5.79 1.95
C THR A 76 -0.42 -4.29 1.81
N LEU A 77 0.63 -3.44 1.79
CA LEU A 77 0.51 -1.99 1.64
C LEU A 77 0.51 -1.51 0.18
N GLN A 78 0.99 -2.34 -0.76
CA GLN A 78 0.99 -2.01 -2.18
C GLN A 78 -0.43 -1.92 -2.76
N ARG A 79 -1.42 -2.59 -2.14
CA ARG A 79 -2.83 -2.50 -2.54
C ARG A 79 -3.47 -1.15 -2.21
N HIS A 80 -2.99 -0.46 -1.16
CA HIS A 80 -3.58 0.81 -0.70
C HIS A 80 -2.80 2.03 -1.18
N ASN A 81 -1.50 1.89 -1.43
CA ASN A 81 -0.73 2.96 -2.06
C ASN A 81 -0.94 2.90 -3.58
N LYS A 82 -2.02 3.53 -4.06
CA LYS A 82 -2.16 3.78 -5.49
C LYS A 82 -0.93 4.61 -5.90
N PRO A 83 -0.12 4.16 -6.88
CA PRO A 83 0.97 5.00 -7.37
C PRO A 83 0.35 6.34 -7.75
N GLN A 84 0.95 7.44 -7.30
CA GLN A 84 0.55 8.74 -7.82
C GLN A 84 0.79 8.68 -9.32
N ILE A 85 -0.28 8.79 -10.08
CA ILE A 85 -0.20 8.83 -11.54
C ILE A 85 0.51 10.14 -11.86
N THR A 86 1.83 10.09 -12.09
CA THR A 86 2.63 11.21 -12.60
C THR A 86 2.44 11.38 -14.11
N PHE A 87 1.29 10.95 -14.64
CA PHE A 87 0.88 11.22 -16.00
C PHE A 87 0.39 12.67 -16.06
N ARG A 88 1.31 13.57 -16.38
CA ARG A 88 1.00 14.96 -16.75
C ARG A 88 1.18 15.07 -18.26
N PRO A 89 0.18 14.70 -19.07
CA PRO A 89 0.26 14.92 -20.51
C PRO A 89 0.46 16.42 -20.75
N ASN A 90 1.24 16.76 -21.77
CA ASN A 90 1.47 18.15 -22.12
C ASN A 90 0.10 18.87 -22.28
N PRO A 91 -0.16 19.99 -21.58
CA PRO A 91 -1.46 20.65 -21.61
C PRO A 91 -1.88 21.04 -23.04
N GLN A 92 -0.92 21.30 -23.93
CA GLN A 92 -1.20 21.62 -25.34
C GLN A 92 -1.72 20.41 -26.12
N VAL A 93 -1.20 19.21 -25.83
CA VAL A 93 -1.66 17.94 -26.44
C VAL A 93 -3.08 17.63 -25.97
N MET A 94 -3.37 17.84 -24.67
CA MET A 94 -4.72 17.67 -24.13
C MET A 94 -5.73 18.64 -24.75
N ASN A 95 -5.33 19.89 -25.03
CA ASN A 95 -6.20 20.87 -25.69
C ASN A 95 -6.54 20.44 -27.13
N LEU A 96 -5.57 19.92 -27.88
CA LEU A 96 -5.79 19.40 -29.23
C LEU A 96 -6.68 18.16 -29.24
N LEU A 97 -6.45 17.22 -28.30
CA LEU A 97 -7.30 16.04 -28.11
C LEU A 97 -8.73 16.40 -27.67
N GLY A 98 -8.90 17.54 -26.99
CA GLY A 98 -10.20 18.08 -26.59
C GLY A 98 -11.04 18.61 -27.76
N LEU A 99 -10.46 18.84 -28.94
CA LEU A 99 -11.19 19.26 -30.14
C LEU A 99 -11.96 18.08 -30.72
N TYR A 100 -13.18 17.88 -30.22
CA TYR A 100 -14.08 16.84 -30.68
C TYR A 100 -14.38 17.01 -32.18
N LYS A 101 -14.11 15.98 -32.98
CA LYS A 101 -14.24 15.91 -34.46
C LYS A 101 -13.12 16.53 -35.31
N SER A 102 -12.01 16.97 -34.71
CA SER A 102 -10.84 17.44 -35.47
C SER A 102 -10.15 16.34 -36.30
N GLY A 103 -10.40 15.06 -35.99
CA GLY A 103 -9.74 13.92 -36.64
C GLY A 103 -8.28 13.71 -36.20
N VAL A 104 -7.82 14.44 -35.19
CA VAL A 104 -6.46 14.36 -34.65
C VAL A 104 -6.41 13.36 -33.49
N GLY A 105 -5.61 12.30 -33.68
CA GLY A 105 -5.28 11.34 -32.62
C GLY A 105 -4.10 11.79 -31.74
N PRO A 106 -3.80 11.04 -30.67
CA PRO A 106 -2.76 11.42 -29.70
C PRO A 106 -1.36 11.57 -30.33
N GLU A 107 -0.97 10.66 -31.22
CA GLU A 107 0.33 10.72 -31.91
C GLU A 107 0.45 11.96 -32.82
N MET A 108 -0.64 12.36 -33.47
CA MET A 108 -0.66 13.54 -34.33
C MET A 108 -0.70 14.83 -33.51
N ALA A 109 -1.39 14.82 -32.36
CA ALA A 109 -1.40 15.94 -31.44
C ALA A 109 -0.02 16.20 -30.82
N GLU A 110 0.72 15.15 -30.48
CA GLU A 110 2.12 15.27 -30.01
C GLU A 110 3.01 15.90 -31.08
N LYS A 111 2.97 15.40 -32.31
CA LYS A 111 3.72 15.99 -33.43
C LYS A 111 3.37 17.46 -33.66
N LEU A 112 2.08 17.81 -33.63
CA LEU A 112 1.62 19.18 -33.82
C LEU A 112 2.16 20.14 -32.75
N VAL A 113 2.23 19.67 -31.51
CA VAL A 113 2.82 20.44 -30.42
C VAL A 113 4.35 20.51 -30.55
N ASP A 114 5.01 19.47 -31.05
CA ASP A 114 6.46 19.51 -31.28
C ASP A 114 6.86 20.52 -32.36
N TYR A 115 6.08 20.64 -33.44
CA TYR A 115 6.37 21.60 -34.53
C TYR A 115 5.95 23.03 -34.21
N TYR A 116 4.74 23.24 -33.68
CA TYR A 116 4.16 24.58 -33.52
C TYR A 116 4.08 25.06 -32.07
N GLY A 117 4.37 24.21 -31.09
CA GLY A 117 4.42 24.53 -29.67
C GLY A 117 3.06 24.77 -28.99
N SER A 118 2.06 25.30 -29.69
CA SER A 118 0.75 25.64 -29.11
C SER A 118 -0.39 25.59 -30.11
N LEU A 119 -1.60 25.34 -29.61
CA LEU A 119 -2.84 25.37 -30.40
C LEU A 119 -3.06 26.73 -31.10
N TRP A 120 -2.72 27.82 -30.43
CA TRP A 120 -2.87 29.17 -30.96
C TRP A 120 -2.01 29.43 -32.19
N HIS A 121 -0.80 28.88 -32.21
CA HIS A 121 0.09 29.02 -33.36
C HIS A 121 -0.46 28.23 -34.56
N ILE A 122 -0.94 27.01 -34.32
CA ILE A 122 -1.57 26.15 -35.36
C ILE A 122 -2.78 26.86 -35.99
N ALA A 123 -3.62 27.53 -35.20
CA ALA A 123 -4.81 28.22 -35.70
C ALA A 123 -4.48 29.38 -36.68
N GLN A 124 -3.28 29.96 -36.61
CA GLN A 124 -2.85 31.06 -37.46
C GLN A 124 -2.20 30.59 -38.78
N MET A 125 -1.69 29.35 -38.82
CA MET A 125 -1.01 28.80 -39.99
C MET A 125 -1.99 28.46 -41.13
N ASN A 126 -1.48 28.44 -42.36
CA ASN A 126 -2.26 28.01 -43.52
C ASN A 126 -2.31 26.47 -43.59
N PRO A 127 -3.38 25.89 -44.16
CA PRO A 127 -3.52 24.43 -44.23
C PRO A 127 -2.45 23.75 -45.10
N GLU A 128 -1.89 24.46 -46.09
CA GLU A 128 -0.81 23.95 -46.95
C GLU A 128 0.52 23.84 -46.18
N ASP A 129 0.86 24.87 -45.39
CA ASP A 129 2.07 24.89 -44.55
C ASP A 129 2.00 23.79 -43.49
N ILE A 130 0.83 23.63 -42.86
CA ILE A 130 0.57 22.58 -41.86
C ILE A 130 0.75 21.16 -42.45
N ALA A 131 0.31 20.95 -43.69
CA ALA A 131 0.46 19.67 -44.38
C ALA A 131 1.89 19.40 -44.86
N ALA A 132 2.67 20.45 -45.12
CA ALA A 132 4.08 20.33 -45.49
C ALA A 132 4.98 20.01 -44.29
N ASP A 133 4.73 20.67 -43.15
CA ASP A 133 5.56 20.56 -41.96
C ASP A 133 5.29 19.27 -41.16
N VAL A 134 4.03 18.82 -41.09
CA VAL A 134 3.64 17.70 -40.21
C VAL A 134 3.50 16.39 -41.00
N PRO A 135 4.43 15.43 -40.85
CA PRO A 135 4.38 14.17 -41.59
C PRO A 135 3.19 13.32 -41.15
N GLY A 136 2.32 12.98 -42.12
CA GLY A 136 1.11 12.18 -41.91
C GLY A 136 -0.19 12.99 -41.84
N MET A 137 -0.13 14.31 -41.97
CA MET A 137 -1.31 15.17 -42.09
C MET A 137 -1.48 15.66 -43.53
N GLY A 138 -2.59 15.29 -44.16
CA GLY A 138 -2.95 15.83 -45.48
C GLY A 138 -3.68 17.17 -45.37
N VAL A 139 -3.71 17.93 -46.47
CA VAL A 139 -4.39 19.23 -46.58
C VAL A 139 -5.85 19.14 -46.12
N VAL A 140 -6.57 18.06 -46.48
CA VAL A 140 -7.97 17.83 -46.08
C VAL A 140 -8.14 17.66 -44.57
N SER A 141 -7.16 17.08 -43.89
CA SER A 141 -7.20 16.93 -42.43
C SER A 141 -6.83 18.25 -41.74
N ALA A 142 -5.89 19.01 -42.32
CA ALA A 142 -5.52 20.33 -41.83
C ALA A 142 -6.68 21.34 -41.97
N THR A 143 -7.40 21.32 -43.10
CA THR A 143 -8.59 22.19 -43.29
C THR A 143 -9.69 21.82 -42.29
N LYS A 144 -9.99 20.54 -42.11
CA LYS A 144 -10.96 20.08 -41.09
C LYS A 144 -10.55 20.51 -39.69
N LEU A 145 -9.27 20.42 -39.34
CA LEU A 145 -8.78 20.91 -38.05
C LEU A 145 -9.02 22.41 -37.88
N LEU A 146 -8.68 23.23 -38.88
CA LEU A 146 -8.90 24.68 -38.83
C LEU A 146 -10.40 25.05 -38.80
N GLU A 147 -11.24 24.32 -39.54
CA GLU A 147 -12.69 24.44 -39.49
C GLU A 147 -13.23 24.13 -38.08
N THR A 148 -12.73 23.07 -37.41
CA THR A 148 -13.16 22.74 -36.05
C THR A 148 -12.75 23.79 -35.01
N ILE A 149 -11.69 24.55 -35.26
CA ILE A 149 -11.26 25.67 -34.42
C ILE A 149 -12.14 26.92 -34.69
N GLY A 150 -12.91 26.94 -35.79
CA GLY A 150 -13.80 28.04 -36.17
C GLY A 150 -13.20 28.98 -37.21
N ARG A 151 -12.06 28.62 -37.83
CA ARG A 151 -11.50 29.36 -38.97
C ARG A 151 -12.12 28.81 -40.25
N THR A 152 -12.93 29.63 -40.92
CA THR A 152 -13.37 29.34 -42.29
C THR A 152 -12.21 29.62 -43.24
N VAL A 153 -11.66 28.57 -43.83
CA VAL A 153 -10.62 28.62 -44.87
C VAL A 153 -11.24 28.21 -46.20
#